data_AF-A0A0B1SQU8-F1
#
_entry.id   AF-A0A0B1SQU8-F1
#
_cell.length_a   1.000
_cell.length_b   1.000
_cell.length_c   1.000
_cell.angle_alpha   90.00
_cell.angle_beta   90.00
_cell.angle_gamma   90.00
#
_symmetry.space_group_name_H-M   'P 1'
#
loop_
_entity.id
_entity.type
_entity.pdbx_description
1 polymer ?
#
loop_
_entity_poly.entity_id
_entity_poly.type
_entity_poly.pdbx_seq_one_letter_code
_entity_poly.pdbx_strand_id
1 'polypeptide(L)'
;MKKANMYDSLNTLSHCRTMVHLFEWKWSDIAAECENFLQYYGYGAAQVSPPNEHSTLNLFGDMSWWIRYQPVSYKLISRSGNEEHFKDVVFTCNKVGVS
;
A
#
# COMPACT_ATOMS: atom_id res chain seq x y z
N MET A 1 12.82 -6.91 29.88
CA MET A 1 11.87 -6.84 28.75
C MET A 1 11.78 -5.39 28.30
N LYS A 2 12.03 -5.08 27.01
CA LYS A 2 11.82 -3.71 26.49
C LYS A 2 10.31 -3.43 26.47
N LYS A 3 9.89 -2.26 26.96
CA LYS A 3 8.51 -1.77 26.79
C LYS A 3 8.27 -1.55 25.30
N ALA A 4 7.18 -2.10 24.77
CA ALA A 4 6.75 -1.81 23.41
C ALA A 4 6.41 -0.31 23.29
N ASN A 5 6.87 0.33 22.23
CA ASN A 5 6.53 1.70 21.85
C ASN A 5 5.29 1.71 20.93
N MET A 6 4.67 2.88 20.74
CA MET A 6 3.54 3.10 19.84
C MET A 6 3.78 2.56 18.42
N TYR A 7 5.03 2.59 17.95
CA TYR A 7 5.42 2.12 16.62
C TYR A 7 5.57 0.60 16.50
N ASP A 8 5.53 -0.14 17.62
CA ASP A 8 5.62 -1.60 17.64
C ASP A 8 4.23 -2.27 17.50
N SER A 9 3.14 -1.48 17.66
CA SER A 9 1.76 -1.96 17.48
C SER A 9 1.41 -2.02 16.00
N LEU A 10 0.91 -3.18 15.54
CA LEU A 10 0.46 -3.37 14.16
C LEU A 10 -0.83 -2.61 13.82
N ASN A 11 -1.61 -2.22 14.83
CA ASN A 11 -2.90 -1.54 14.68
C ASN A 11 -3.94 -2.26 13.80
N THR A 12 -3.83 -3.59 13.70
CA THR A 12 -4.80 -4.45 12.98
C THR A 12 -5.82 -5.06 13.95
N LEU A 13 -6.88 -5.67 13.41
CA LEU A 13 -7.82 -6.46 14.21
C LEU A 13 -7.09 -7.63 14.90
N SER A 14 -7.52 -7.97 16.12
CA SER A 14 -6.81 -8.93 17.01
C SER A 14 -6.56 -10.31 16.39
N HIS A 15 -7.42 -10.73 15.45
CA HIS A 15 -7.36 -12.01 14.75
C HIS A 15 -6.72 -11.91 13.35
N CYS A 16 -6.42 -10.71 12.85
CA CYS A 16 -5.83 -10.47 11.54
C CYS A 16 -4.39 -9.95 11.71
N ARG A 17 -3.43 -10.86 11.84
CA ARG A 17 -2.01 -10.52 12.10
C ARG A 17 -1.11 -10.55 10.86
N THR A 18 -1.59 -11.13 9.78
CA THR A 18 -0.81 -11.28 8.55
C THR A 18 -0.89 -10.00 7.72
N MET A 19 0.26 -9.51 7.27
CA MET A 19 0.34 -8.47 6.26
C MET A 19 0.75 -9.06 4.91
N VAL A 20 0.27 -8.48 3.83
CA VAL A 20 0.64 -8.86 2.46
C VAL A 20 1.30 -7.68 1.76
N HIS A 21 2.32 -7.94 0.95
CA HIS A 21 2.94 -6.93 0.09
C HIS A 21 2.38 -7.04 -1.33
N LEU A 22 1.50 -6.12 -1.70
CA LEU A 22 0.91 -6.04 -3.05
C LEU A 22 1.82 -5.22 -3.97
N PHE A 23 2.95 -5.85 -4.33
CA PHE A 23 4.06 -5.21 -5.03
C PHE A 23 3.69 -4.73 -6.43
N GLU A 24 3.85 -3.44 -6.70
CA GLU A 24 3.54 -2.75 -7.97
C GLU A 24 2.05 -2.74 -8.39
N TRP A 25 1.13 -3.05 -7.46
CA TRP A 25 -0.30 -3.00 -7.75
C TRP A 25 -0.80 -1.56 -7.92
N LYS A 26 -1.85 -1.40 -8.74
CA LYS A 26 -2.57 -0.12 -8.86
C LYS A 26 -3.50 0.06 -7.67
N TRP A 27 -3.82 1.32 -7.39
CA TRP A 27 -4.73 1.66 -6.28
C TRP A 27 -6.10 1.00 -6.42
N SER A 28 -6.71 1.04 -7.61
CA SER A 28 -8.00 0.39 -7.86
C SER A 28 -8.00 -1.11 -7.53
N ASP A 29 -6.91 -1.79 -7.86
CA ASP A 29 -6.79 -3.24 -7.70
C ASP A 29 -6.62 -3.59 -6.21
N ILE A 30 -5.89 -2.76 -5.45
CA ILE A 30 -5.74 -2.92 -3.99
C ILE A 30 -7.08 -2.69 -3.28
N ALA A 31 -7.84 -1.65 -3.65
CA ALA A 31 -9.17 -1.40 -3.07
C ALA A 31 -10.11 -2.60 -3.30
N ALA A 32 -10.14 -3.12 -4.53
CA ALA A 32 -10.92 -4.30 -4.88
C ALA A 32 -10.44 -5.55 -4.13
N GLU A 33 -9.14 -5.73 -3.95
CA GLU A 33 -8.57 -6.89 -3.24
C GLU A 33 -8.92 -6.86 -1.73
N CYS A 34 -8.93 -5.67 -1.12
CA CYS A 34 -9.38 -5.48 0.25
C CYS A 34 -10.83 -5.96 0.45
N GLU A 35 -11.75 -5.54 -0.45
CA GLU A 35 -13.17 -5.89 -0.35
C GLU A 35 -13.46 -7.32 -0.79
N ASN A 36 -12.81 -7.83 -1.83
CA ASN A 36 -13.20 -9.12 -2.42
C ASN A 36 -12.46 -10.31 -1.81
N PHE A 37 -11.30 -10.08 -1.19
CA PHE A 37 -10.44 -11.16 -0.70
C PHE A 37 -9.93 -10.91 0.72
N LEU A 38 -9.07 -9.90 0.94
CA LEU A 38 -8.27 -9.79 2.17
C LEU A 38 -9.11 -9.81 3.45
N GLN A 39 -10.26 -9.11 3.45
CA GLN A 39 -11.15 -9.08 4.60
C GLN A 39 -11.69 -10.47 5.01
N TYR A 40 -11.86 -11.37 4.05
CA TYR A 40 -12.44 -12.69 4.29
C TYR A 40 -11.40 -13.74 4.71
N TYR A 41 -10.13 -13.51 4.41
CA TYR A 41 -9.04 -14.47 4.65
C TYR A 41 -8.11 -14.09 5.81
N GLY A 42 -8.49 -13.12 6.64
CA GLY A 42 -7.79 -12.80 7.88
C GLY A 42 -6.49 -12.01 7.69
N TYR A 43 -6.36 -11.28 6.58
CA TYR A 43 -5.27 -10.33 6.40
C TYR A 43 -5.58 -9.05 7.16
N GLY A 44 -4.59 -8.54 7.90
CA GLY A 44 -4.75 -7.34 8.73
C GLY A 44 -4.24 -6.07 8.07
N ALA A 45 -3.32 -6.18 7.12
CA ALA A 45 -2.73 -5.02 6.47
C ALA A 45 -2.20 -5.31 5.06
N ALA A 46 -2.20 -4.28 4.22
CA ALA A 46 -1.58 -4.30 2.90
C ALA A 46 -0.41 -3.31 2.84
N GLN A 47 0.80 -3.82 2.62
CA GLN A 47 1.94 -2.99 2.27
C GLN A 47 1.87 -2.63 0.79
N VAL A 48 1.96 -1.33 0.51
CA VAL A 48 1.95 -0.78 -0.85
C VAL A 48 3.35 -0.39 -1.30
N SER A 49 3.55 -0.34 -2.62
CA SER A 49 4.73 0.29 -3.21
C SER A 49 4.73 1.81 -3.01
N PRO A 50 5.90 2.50 -3.08
CA PRO A 50 6.01 3.93 -2.74
C PRO A 50 4.97 4.80 -3.46
N PRO A 51 4.09 5.52 -2.73
CA PRO A 51 2.97 6.26 -3.34
C PRO A 51 3.36 7.68 -3.80
N ASN A 52 4.53 8.15 -3.39
CA ASN A 52 5.03 9.48 -3.72
C ASN A 52 5.56 9.56 -5.16
N GLU A 53 5.70 10.79 -5.66
CA GLU A 53 6.30 11.09 -6.96
C GLU A 53 7.74 10.57 -7.02
N HIS A 54 8.02 9.84 -8.10
CA HIS A 54 9.27 9.15 -8.32
C HIS A 54 9.75 9.34 -9.76
N SER A 55 11.01 8.99 -9.99
CA SER A 55 11.62 9.04 -11.32
C SER A 55 10.81 8.24 -12.36
N THR A 56 10.74 8.75 -13.58
CA THR A 56 10.06 8.15 -14.73
C THR A 56 11.03 7.66 -15.80
N LEU A 57 12.30 7.43 -15.40
CA LEU A 57 13.34 6.89 -16.28
C LEU A 57 12.85 5.62 -16.98
N ASN A 58 12.84 5.66 -18.30
CA ASN A 58 12.59 4.52 -19.15
C ASN A 58 13.92 4.10 -19.78
N LEU A 59 14.36 2.87 -19.49
CA LEU A 59 15.57 2.28 -20.05
C LEU A 59 15.16 1.17 -21.02
N PHE A 60 15.53 1.32 -22.29
CA PHE A 60 15.27 0.32 -23.32
C PHE A 60 13.78 -0.06 -23.50
N GLY A 61 12.87 0.87 -23.23
CA GLY A 61 11.43 0.64 -23.31
C GLY A 61 10.80 0.10 -22.03
N ASP A 62 11.59 -0.22 -21.01
CA ASP A 62 11.11 -0.74 -19.72
C ASP A 62 11.17 0.32 -18.61
N MET A 63 10.12 0.31 -17.79
CA MET A 63 10.04 1.07 -16.54
C MET A 63 10.24 0.08 -15.37
N SER A 64 11.50 -0.07 -14.99
CA SER A 64 11.89 -1.00 -13.94
C SER A 64 11.30 -0.62 -12.57
N TRP A 65 10.98 -1.61 -11.74
CA TRP A 65 10.35 -1.43 -10.43
C TRP A 65 11.12 -0.50 -9.46
N TRP A 66 12.45 -0.51 -9.55
CA TRP A 66 13.31 0.23 -8.63
C TRP A 66 13.22 1.75 -8.83
N ILE A 67 12.64 2.23 -9.95
CA ILE A 67 12.46 3.67 -10.18
C ILE A 67 11.60 4.33 -9.09
N ARG A 68 10.71 3.56 -8.45
CA ARG A 68 9.85 4.04 -7.36
C ARG A 68 10.61 4.42 -6.09
N TYR A 69 11.85 3.93 -5.96
CA TYR A 69 12.74 4.22 -4.84
C TYR A 69 13.68 5.40 -5.14
N GLN A 70 13.47 6.11 -6.26
CA GLN A 70 14.12 7.38 -6.58
C GLN A 70 13.10 8.52 -6.45
N PRO A 71 12.81 8.99 -5.21
CA PRO A 71 11.80 10.02 -4.98
C PRO A 71 12.18 11.35 -5.63
N VAL A 72 11.20 12.02 -6.23
CA VAL A 72 11.33 13.36 -6.82
C VAL A 72 10.66 14.40 -5.92
N SER A 73 9.49 14.05 -5.37
CA SER A 73 8.80 14.88 -4.38
C SER A 73 7.90 14.03 -3.48
N TYR A 74 7.25 14.66 -2.51
CA TYR A 74 6.27 14.02 -1.61
C TYR A 74 4.83 14.10 -2.13
N LYS A 75 4.60 14.58 -3.35
CA LYS A 75 3.26 14.55 -3.96
C LYS A 75 2.80 13.11 -4.10
N LEU A 76 1.55 12.82 -3.77
CA LEU A 76 0.96 11.48 -3.88
C LEU A 76 0.52 11.21 -5.33
N ILE A 77 1.49 11.11 -6.22
CA ILE A 77 1.27 10.76 -7.62
C ILE A 77 2.36 9.77 -8.02
N SER A 78 1.96 8.56 -8.39
CA SER A 78 2.89 7.49 -8.74
C SER A 78 2.35 6.66 -9.90
N ARG A 79 3.13 5.68 -10.34
CA ARG A 79 2.70 4.68 -11.33
C ARG A 79 1.41 3.95 -10.94
N SER A 80 1.11 3.83 -9.64
CA SER A 80 -0.12 3.17 -9.15
C SER A 80 -1.38 4.06 -9.23
N GLY A 81 -1.22 5.38 -9.39
CA GLY A 81 -2.32 6.35 -9.46
C GLY A 81 -2.04 7.67 -8.72
N ASN A 82 -3.07 8.50 -8.59
CA ASN A 82 -3.00 9.83 -7.95
C ASN A 82 -3.47 9.79 -6.48
N GLU A 83 -3.49 10.96 -5.85
CA GLU A 83 -3.85 11.14 -4.44
C GLU A 83 -5.30 10.75 -4.14
N GLU A 84 -6.22 11.05 -5.05
CA GLU A 84 -7.64 10.72 -4.90
C GLU A 84 -7.86 9.21 -4.85
N HIS A 85 -7.26 8.48 -5.79
CA HIS A 85 -7.27 7.03 -5.79
C HIS A 85 -6.58 6.45 -4.54
N PHE A 86 -5.49 7.04 -4.07
CA PHE A 86 -4.82 6.57 -2.86
C PHE A 86 -5.68 6.77 -1.61
N LYS A 87 -6.39 7.90 -1.50
CA LYS A 87 -7.36 8.14 -0.42
C LYS A 87 -8.49 7.12 -0.44
N ASP A 88 -8.99 6.78 -1.63
CA ASP A 88 -10.03 5.78 -1.80
C ASP A 88 -9.59 4.39 -1.30
N VAL A 89 -8.37 3.96 -1.62
CA VAL A 89 -7.80 2.70 -1.08
C VAL A 89 -7.75 2.73 0.44
N VAL A 90 -7.20 3.79 1.02
CA VAL A 90 -7.09 3.92 2.48
C VAL A 90 -8.48 3.90 3.13
N PHE A 91 -9.46 4.58 2.55
CA PHE A 91 -10.83 4.59 3.07
C PHE A 91 -11.48 3.21 2.97
N THR A 92 -11.43 2.59 1.80
CA THR A 92 -12.11 1.33 1.49
C THR A 92 -11.50 0.16 2.26
N CYS A 93 -10.17 0.03 2.31
CA CYS A 93 -9.50 -1.02 3.07
C CYS A 93 -9.76 -0.88 4.58
N ASN A 94 -9.63 0.33 5.13
CA ASN A 94 -9.88 0.55 6.57
C ASN A 94 -11.33 0.26 6.96
N LYS A 95 -12.30 0.56 6.09
CA LYS A 95 -13.72 0.26 6.31
C LYS A 95 -13.98 -1.24 6.51
N VAL A 96 -13.20 -2.10 5.86
CA VAL A 96 -13.28 -3.57 5.99
C VAL A 96 -12.26 -4.17 6.96
N GLY A 97 -11.56 -3.32 7.73
CA GLY A 97 -10.62 -3.77 8.77
C GLY A 97 -9.25 -4.20 8.26
N VAL A 98 -8.86 -3.78 7.04
CA VAL A 98 -7.52 -3.97 6.47
C VAL A 98 -6.78 -2.63 6.50
N SER A 99 -5.66 -2.58 7.21
CA SER A 99 -4.81 -1.37 7.34
C SER A 99 -3.86 -1.14 6.16
#